data_AF-A0A1W9QBV0-F1
#
_entry.id   AF-A0A1W9QBV0-F1
#
_cell.length_a   1.000
_cell.length_b   1.000
_cell.length_c   1.000
_cell.angle_alpha   90.00
_cell.angle_beta   90.00
_cell.angle_gamma   90.00
#
_symmetry.space_group_name_H-M   'P 1'
#
loop_
_entity.id
_entity.type
_entity.pdbx_description
1 polymer ?
#
loop_
_entity_poly.entity_id
_entity_poly.type
_entity_poly.pdbx_seq_one_letter_code
_entity_poly.pdbx_strand_id
1 'polypeptide(L)'
;MPGASSASRAARAPTSAEGARQSRTEGKTAGSGHAKKAPAPVAPSARAKKTQRSRPANAPKSKTVSGRATPQGKAAPQGKAAPQGKAAQNKDRAAAIYARLRAAHPDAHCELDHKSPFQLLVATVLSAQTTDVQVNKITPGLFARYKTAHELAQADQESIENLLNRIGMFRQKAKNIIALSKMLVENHDGEVPRTLDELVLLPGVGRKTANVVLGVAFGAPEGVVVDTHVGRISTRLGFTRSDKPPEIEQDLMALFPPSEWDMLSHTLIFHGRRICRAIRPACSTCPVSDLCPSAFHAEHVGRKPPRARG
;
A
#
# COMPACT_ATOMS: atom_id res chain seq x y z
N MET A 1 21.35 -41.84 36.94
CA MET A 1 22.41 -41.41 37.87
C MET A 1 22.28 -39.91 38.07
N PRO A 2 22.04 -39.45 39.31
CA PRO A 2 21.64 -38.08 39.66
C PRO A 2 22.84 -37.20 40.04
N GLY A 3 22.63 -35.88 40.09
CA GLY A 3 23.55 -34.90 40.69
C GLY A 3 23.13 -33.47 40.39
N ALA A 4 22.28 -32.87 41.24
CA ALA A 4 22.66 -31.87 42.26
C ALA A 4 22.76 -30.44 41.67
N SER A 5 21.76 -29.57 41.88
CA SER A 5 21.50 -28.76 43.08
C SER A 5 22.45 -27.57 43.23
N SER A 6 21.91 -26.34 43.11
CA SER A 6 22.16 -25.29 44.12
C SER A 6 21.15 -24.13 44.02
N ALA A 7 20.43 -23.96 45.13
CA ALA A 7 19.61 -22.83 45.56
C ALA A 7 20.35 -21.47 45.51
N SER A 8 19.65 -20.39 45.13
CA SER A 8 19.10 -19.33 46.01
C SER A 8 20.09 -18.24 46.44
N ARG A 9 19.73 -16.98 46.14
CA ARG A 9 19.79 -15.89 47.13
C ARG A 9 19.02 -14.66 46.67
N ALA A 10 17.97 -14.35 47.42
CA ALA A 10 17.34 -13.05 47.50
C ALA A 10 18.12 -12.13 48.46
N ALA A 11 18.19 -10.83 48.15
CA ALA A 11 18.50 -9.75 49.08
C ALA A 11 17.84 -8.47 48.52
N ARG A 12 16.69 -8.05 49.06
CA ARG A 12 16.52 -7.00 50.10
C ARG A 12 16.89 -5.59 49.64
N ALA A 13 15.85 -4.75 49.55
CA ALA A 13 15.88 -3.30 49.54
C ALA A 13 16.44 -2.71 50.85
N PRO A 14 16.78 -1.41 50.82
CA PRO A 14 16.43 -0.53 51.93
C PRO A 14 15.60 0.69 51.49
N THR A 15 14.98 1.23 52.51
CA THR A 15 13.92 2.23 52.63
C THR A 15 14.44 3.67 52.80
N SER A 16 13.64 4.62 52.31
CA SER A 16 13.19 5.88 52.95
C SER A 16 14.04 7.16 52.98
N ALA A 17 13.25 8.25 52.93
CA ALA A 17 13.42 9.63 53.42
C ALA A 17 14.13 10.61 52.47
N GLU A 18 13.83 11.91 52.40
CA GLU A 18 12.74 12.81 52.82
C GLU A 18 13.22 14.20 52.33
N GLY A 19 12.33 15.12 51.92
CA GLY A 19 12.80 16.46 51.58
C GLY A 19 11.82 17.36 50.84
N ALA A 20 10.80 17.85 51.54
CA ALA A 20 10.03 19.01 51.13
C ALA A 20 10.88 20.29 51.28
N ARG A 21 10.79 21.22 50.32
CA ARG A 21 10.87 22.66 50.64
C ARG A 21 10.25 23.53 49.55
N GLN A 22 9.15 24.18 49.93
CA GLN A 22 8.63 25.40 49.33
C GLN A 22 9.49 26.58 49.80
N SER A 23 9.66 27.59 48.95
CA SER A 23 9.78 28.98 49.40
C SER A 23 9.39 29.94 48.28
N ARG A 24 8.33 30.71 48.56
CA ARG A 24 7.92 31.96 47.92
C ARG A 24 8.84 33.12 48.34
N THR A 25 8.96 34.13 47.48
CA THR A 25 8.98 35.60 47.75
C THR A 25 9.00 36.28 46.37
N GLU A 26 7.94 36.89 45.84
CA GLU A 26 7.31 38.20 46.12
C GLU A 26 8.17 39.46 45.84
N GLY A 27 7.56 40.38 45.05
CA GLY A 27 7.93 41.81 44.94
C GLY A 27 7.93 42.34 43.49
N LYS A 28 6.80 42.81 42.90
CA LYS A 28 6.30 44.22 42.82
C LYS A 28 7.23 45.16 42.01
N THR A 29 6.81 46.04 41.09
CA THR A 29 5.54 46.77 40.86
C THR A 29 5.56 47.55 39.51
N ALA A 30 4.34 47.84 38.99
CA ALA A 30 3.88 49.01 38.22
C ALA A 30 4.43 49.27 36.79
N GLY A 31 3.63 49.66 35.78
CA GLY A 31 2.20 49.98 35.72
C GLY A 31 1.81 50.55 34.33
N SER A 32 0.50 50.76 34.14
CA SER A 32 -0.18 51.51 33.05
C SER A 32 -0.09 50.90 31.63
N GLY A 33 -1.13 50.74 30.83
CA GLY A 33 -2.51 51.20 30.82
C GLY A 33 -3.04 51.09 29.37
N HIS A 34 -4.36 51.02 29.21
CA HIS A 34 -5.18 51.16 27.98
C HIS A 34 -6.00 49.92 27.59
N ALA A 35 -7.27 49.99 28.01
CA ALA A 35 -8.39 49.23 27.49
C ALA A 35 -8.70 49.61 26.04
N LYS A 36 -8.91 48.61 25.16
CA LYS A 36 -9.77 48.75 23.97
C LYS A 36 -10.52 47.43 23.68
N LYS A 37 -11.80 47.48 24.04
CA LYS A 37 -13.01 46.95 23.39
C LYS A 37 -12.86 45.87 22.30
N ALA A 38 -13.50 44.73 22.56
CA ALA A 38 -13.83 43.69 21.58
C ALA A 38 -14.83 44.18 20.50
N PRO A 39 -14.81 43.57 19.30
CA PRO A 39 -15.99 43.46 18.47
C PRO A 39 -16.49 42.00 18.35
N ALA A 40 -17.82 41.89 18.35
CA ALA A 40 -18.63 40.69 18.20
C ALA A 40 -18.63 40.15 16.74
N PRO A 41 -19.19 38.95 16.47
CA PRO A 41 -18.91 38.18 15.26
C PRO A 41 -19.71 38.65 14.04
N VAL A 42 -19.08 38.56 12.87
CA VAL A 42 -19.69 38.86 11.57
C VAL A 42 -20.25 37.57 10.97
N ALA A 43 -21.57 37.51 10.80
CA ALA A 43 -22.27 36.48 10.05
C ALA A 43 -22.10 36.69 8.53
N PRO A 44 -21.88 35.64 7.72
CA PRO A 44 -21.96 35.75 6.27
C PRO A 44 -23.41 35.64 5.78
N SER A 45 -23.78 36.65 5.01
CA SER A 45 -25.05 36.82 4.30
C SER A 45 -25.34 35.69 3.30
N ALA A 46 -26.55 35.14 3.41
CA ALA A 46 -27.14 34.23 2.44
C ALA A 46 -27.54 34.99 1.17
N ARG A 47 -26.99 34.58 0.02
CA ARG A 47 -27.46 35.01 -1.31
C ARG A 47 -27.79 33.79 -2.16
N ALA A 48 -29.01 33.29 -2.00
CA ALA A 48 -29.60 32.30 -2.89
C ALA A 48 -30.03 32.97 -4.21
N LYS A 49 -29.36 32.64 -5.32
CA LYS A 49 -29.84 32.94 -6.68
C LYS A 49 -30.70 31.77 -7.16
N LYS A 50 -32.00 32.03 -7.32
CA LYS A 50 -32.92 31.25 -8.17
C LYS A 50 -32.45 31.33 -9.62
N THR A 51 -32.27 30.19 -10.26
CA THR A 51 -32.46 30.05 -11.71
C THR A 51 -33.19 28.75 -11.99
N GLN A 52 -34.49 28.88 -12.23
CA GLN A 52 -35.30 27.89 -12.91
C GLN A 52 -34.81 27.77 -14.35
N ARG A 53 -34.55 26.55 -14.82
CA ARG A 53 -34.62 26.25 -16.24
C ARG A 53 -35.17 24.84 -16.43
N SER A 54 -36.32 24.84 -17.07
CA SER A 54 -37.21 23.74 -17.43
C SER A 54 -36.54 22.76 -18.41
N ARG A 55 -36.71 21.46 -18.14
CA ARG A 55 -36.50 20.36 -19.09
C ARG A 55 -37.82 20.13 -19.84
N PRO A 56 -37.85 20.12 -21.18
CA PRO A 56 -38.92 19.45 -21.89
C PRO A 56 -38.58 17.97 -22.07
N ALA A 57 -39.52 17.13 -21.64
CA ALA A 57 -39.62 15.74 -22.02
C ALA A 57 -40.10 15.65 -23.48
N ASN A 58 -39.50 14.78 -24.28
CA ASN A 58 -40.09 14.37 -25.55
C ASN A 58 -39.90 12.86 -25.74
N ALA A 59 -41.03 12.16 -25.67
CA ALA A 59 -41.21 10.79 -26.12
C ALA A 59 -41.56 10.80 -27.63
N PRO A 60 -41.31 9.71 -28.36
CA PRO A 60 -42.12 9.40 -29.52
C PRO A 60 -42.94 8.12 -29.32
N LYS A 61 -44.19 8.21 -29.77
CA LYS A 61 -45.22 7.17 -29.83
C LYS A 61 -44.96 6.17 -30.96
N SER A 62 -45.53 4.99 -30.75
CA SER A 62 -45.69 3.86 -31.68
C SER A 62 -46.27 4.23 -33.05
N LYS A 63 -45.83 3.51 -34.09
CA LYS A 63 -46.68 3.10 -35.22
C LYS A 63 -46.39 1.66 -35.61
N THR A 64 -47.47 0.87 -35.62
CA THR A 64 -47.60 -0.52 -36.08
C THR A 64 -47.95 -0.51 -37.57
N VAL A 65 -47.29 -1.32 -38.42
CA VAL A 65 -47.91 -1.95 -39.61
C VAL A 65 -47.21 -3.29 -39.93
N SER A 66 -47.98 -4.36 -39.75
CA SER A 66 -48.16 -5.58 -40.56
C SER A 66 -47.06 -6.11 -41.51
N GLY A 67 -46.78 -7.41 -41.40
CA GLY A 67 -46.95 -8.32 -42.54
C GLY A 67 -45.75 -9.12 -43.08
N ARG A 68 -45.69 -10.41 -42.67
CA ARG A 68 -45.50 -11.61 -43.51
C ARG A 68 -44.09 -12.22 -43.73
N ALA A 69 -44.06 -13.53 -43.46
CA ALA A 69 -43.26 -14.64 -44.01
C ALA A 69 -41.80 -14.86 -43.55
N THR A 70 -41.64 -15.98 -42.85
CA THR A 70 -40.42 -16.78 -42.68
C THR A 70 -39.82 -17.19 -44.02
N PRO A 71 -38.48 -17.35 -44.09
CA PRO A 71 -37.99 -18.67 -44.45
C PRO A 71 -36.88 -19.17 -43.52
N GLN A 72 -36.87 -20.48 -43.37
CA GLN A 72 -35.97 -21.29 -42.54
C GLN A 72 -34.53 -21.29 -43.09
N GLY A 73 -33.58 -21.44 -42.17
CA GLY A 73 -32.42 -22.31 -42.38
C GLY A 73 -31.17 -21.70 -42.98
N LYS A 74 -30.29 -21.15 -42.13
CA LYS A 74 -28.83 -21.36 -42.24
C LYS A 74 -28.24 -21.50 -40.84
N ALA A 75 -27.60 -22.64 -40.59
CA ALA A 75 -26.93 -22.96 -39.35
C ALA A 75 -25.83 -21.92 -39.04
N ALA A 76 -25.88 -21.37 -37.83
CA ALA A 76 -24.80 -20.57 -37.28
C ALA A 76 -23.56 -21.46 -37.08
N PRO A 77 -22.33 -20.98 -37.38
CA PRO A 77 -21.13 -21.75 -37.11
C PRO A 77 -20.97 -21.88 -35.60
N GLN A 78 -20.93 -23.13 -35.13
CA GLN A 78 -20.67 -23.46 -33.74
C GLN A 78 -19.34 -22.83 -33.32
N GLY A 79 -19.40 -21.87 -32.40
CA GLY A 79 -18.22 -21.30 -31.77
C GLY A 79 -17.44 -22.40 -31.07
N LYS A 80 -16.18 -22.58 -31.47
CA LYS A 80 -15.27 -23.51 -30.80
C LYS A 80 -15.19 -23.12 -29.33
N ALA A 81 -15.65 -24.01 -28.45
CA ALA A 81 -15.37 -23.91 -27.03
C ALA A 81 -13.85 -23.81 -26.85
N ALA A 82 -13.40 -22.80 -26.09
CA ALA A 82 -12.00 -22.69 -25.72
C ALA A 82 -11.57 -23.97 -24.99
N PRO A 83 -10.37 -24.53 -25.25
CA PRO A 83 -9.98 -25.81 -24.71
C PRO A 83 -9.73 -25.66 -23.20
N GLN A 84 -10.66 -26.16 -22.39
CA GLN A 84 -10.62 -26.12 -20.93
C GLN A 84 -9.28 -26.68 -20.36
N GLY A 85 -8.62 -27.58 -21.10
CA GLY A 85 -7.33 -28.17 -20.73
C GLY A 85 -6.14 -27.19 -20.66
N LYS A 86 -6.05 -26.16 -21.52
CA LYS A 86 -4.89 -25.25 -21.54
C LYS A 86 -4.88 -24.27 -20.36
N ALA A 87 -6.05 -23.83 -19.91
CA ALA A 87 -6.18 -22.92 -18.79
C ALA A 87 -5.89 -23.61 -17.46
N ALA A 88 -6.40 -24.84 -17.26
CA ALA A 88 -6.10 -25.66 -16.10
C ALA A 88 -4.59 -25.97 -15.99
N GLN A 89 -3.97 -26.41 -17.09
CA GLN A 89 -2.52 -26.66 -17.14
C GLN A 89 -1.68 -25.42 -16.79
N ASN A 90 -2.14 -24.21 -17.15
CA ASN A 90 -1.43 -22.99 -16.79
C ASN A 90 -1.55 -22.66 -15.30
N LYS A 91 -2.71 -22.92 -14.69
CA LYS A 91 -2.91 -22.78 -13.23
C LYS A 91 -2.06 -23.78 -12.46
N ASP A 92 -2.02 -25.04 -12.88
CA ASP A 92 -1.21 -26.08 -12.23
C ASP A 92 0.29 -25.74 -12.28
N ARG A 93 0.77 -25.27 -13.44
CA ARG A 93 2.15 -24.80 -13.59
C ARG A 93 2.43 -23.58 -12.71
N ALA A 94 1.51 -22.61 -12.65
CA ALA A 94 1.65 -21.43 -11.81
C ALA A 94 1.72 -21.79 -10.32
N ALA A 95 0.85 -22.70 -9.87
CA ALA A 95 0.86 -23.22 -8.49
C ALA A 95 2.17 -23.95 -8.17
N ALA A 96 2.65 -24.82 -9.06
CA ALA A 96 3.92 -25.53 -8.88
C ALA A 96 5.13 -24.58 -8.81
N ILE A 97 5.17 -23.58 -9.68
CA ILE A 97 6.20 -22.51 -9.65
C ILE A 97 6.13 -21.77 -8.32
N TYR A 98 4.95 -21.32 -7.91
CA TYR A 98 4.78 -20.56 -6.67
C TYR A 98 5.22 -21.37 -5.44
N ALA A 99 4.83 -22.65 -5.35
CA ALA A 99 5.23 -23.52 -4.25
C ALA A 99 6.77 -23.63 -4.13
N ARG A 100 7.48 -23.83 -5.24
CA ARG A 100 8.95 -23.89 -5.26
C ARG A 100 9.59 -22.55 -4.91
N LEU A 101 9.02 -21.44 -5.38
CA LEU A 101 9.52 -20.11 -5.03
C LEU A 101 9.31 -19.80 -3.54
N ARG A 102 8.16 -20.15 -2.96
CA ARG A 102 7.88 -19.97 -1.54
C ARG A 102 8.83 -20.80 -0.67
N ALA A 103 9.11 -22.04 -1.07
CA ALA A 103 10.09 -22.89 -0.39
C ALA A 103 11.53 -22.33 -0.50
N ALA A 104 11.88 -21.67 -1.61
CA ALA A 104 13.20 -21.08 -1.80
C ALA A 104 13.39 -19.72 -1.10
N HIS A 105 12.29 -19.05 -0.73
CA HIS A 105 12.30 -17.76 0.00
C HIS A 105 11.36 -17.86 1.23
N PRO A 106 11.66 -18.75 2.20
CA PRO A 106 10.82 -18.92 3.39
C PRO A 106 10.80 -17.68 4.28
N ASP A 107 11.78 -16.80 4.10
CA ASP A 107 11.94 -15.53 4.79
C ASP A 107 11.33 -14.35 4.01
N ALA A 108 10.52 -14.59 2.97
CA ALA A 108 9.86 -13.50 2.24
C ALA A 108 8.87 -12.76 3.15
N HIS A 109 9.06 -11.45 3.29
CA HIS A 109 8.24 -10.58 4.14
C HIS A 109 8.23 -9.13 3.62
N CYS A 110 7.46 -8.25 4.27
CA CYS A 110 7.54 -6.82 4.07
C CYS A 110 8.82 -6.26 4.70
N GLU A 111 9.72 -5.69 3.89
CA GLU A 111 11.00 -5.15 4.39
C GLU A 111 10.88 -3.75 5.02
N LEU A 112 9.69 -3.13 5.04
CA LEU A 112 9.51 -1.86 5.73
C LEU A 112 9.37 -2.09 7.24
N ASP A 113 10.24 -1.47 8.03
CA ASP A 113 10.23 -1.64 9.49
C ASP A 113 9.05 -0.89 10.12
N HIS A 114 8.18 -1.61 10.84
CA HIS A 114 6.99 -1.05 11.48
C HIS A 114 6.59 -1.86 12.72
N LYS A 115 5.88 -1.22 13.65
CA LYS A 115 5.33 -1.84 14.87
C LYS A 115 3.80 -1.76 14.96
N SER A 116 3.15 -1.07 14.03
CA SER A 116 1.70 -0.91 13.99
C SER A 116 1.21 -0.67 12.56
N PRO A 117 -0.09 -0.86 12.28
CA PRO A 117 -0.69 -0.53 10.98
C PRO A 117 -0.44 0.93 10.58
N PHE A 118 -0.50 1.87 11.54
CA PHE A 118 -0.22 3.29 11.29
C PHE A 118 1.23 3.51 10.82
N GLN A 119 2.21 2.88 11.49
CA GLN A 119 3.61 2.98 11.08
C GLN A 119 3.84 2.37 9.70
N LEU A 120 3.23 1.22 9.40
CA LEU A 120 3.29 0.62 8.08
C LEU A 120 2.72 1.55 7.01
N LEU A 121 1.55 2.13 7.26
CA LEU A 121 0.90 3.05 6.33
C LEU A 121 1.80 4.25 6.02
N VAL A 122 2.33 4.92 7.06
CA VAL A 122 3.25 6.05 6.90
C VAL A 122 4.52 5.62 6.15
N ALA A 123 5.15 4.51 6.55
CA ALA A 123 6.35 4.00 5.89
C ALA A 123 6.11 3.67 4.41
N THR A 124 4.95 3.12 4.07
CA THR A 124 4.58 2.78 2.68
C THR A 124 4.32 4.03 1.84
N VAL A 125 3.72 5.08 2.41
CA VAL A 125 3.62 6.38 1.73
C VAL A 125 5.01 7.00 1.51
N LEU A 126 5.92 6.87 2.47
CA LEU A 126 7.30 7.34 2.35
C LEU A 126 8.14 6.54 1.35
N SER A 127 7.84 5.26 1.12
CA SER A 127 8.57 4.40 0.17
C SER A 127 8.24 4.69 -1.29
N ALA A 128 7.23 5.52 -1.57
CA ALA A 128 6.96 5.98 -2.93
C ALA A 128 8.23 6.60 -3.55
N GLN A 129 8.76 5.95 -4.59
CA GLN A 129 10.01 6.33 -5.27
C GLN A 129 11.21 6.47 -4.32
N THR A 130 11.28 5.66 -3.27
CA THR A 130 12.38 5.63 -2.30
C THR A 130 12.61 4.18 -1.89
N THR A 131 13.87 3.78 -1.69
CA THR A 131 14.17 2.40 -1.31
C THR A 131 13.76 2.13 0.13
N ASP A 132 13.32 0.90 0.42
CA ASP A 132 12.94 0.46 1.76
C ASP A 132 14.08 0.72 2.78
N VAL A 133 15.33 0.47 2.36
CA VAL A 133 16.54 0.78 3.15
C VAL A 133 16.64 2.25 3.56
N GLN A 134 16.28 3.20 2.68
CA GLN A 134 16.33 4.62 3.04
C GLN A 134 15.16 5.01 3.95
N VAL A 135 13.98 4.41 3.74
CA VAL A 135 12.83 4.60 4.63
C VAL A 135 13.14 4.09 6.03
N ASN A 136 13.68 2.88 6.17
CA ASN A 136 14.01 2.28 7.47
C ASN A 136 15.13 3.02 8.22
N LYS A 137 15.94 3.83 7.53
CA LYS A 137 16.93 4.72 8.18
C LYS A 137 16.29 5.95 8.82
N ILE A 138 15.17 6.44 8.29
CA ILE A 138 14.53 7.69 8.74
C ILE A 138 13.33 7.45 9.66
N THR A 139 12.59 6.35 9.46
CA THR A 139 11.39 6.04 10.23
C THR A 139 11.63 5.85 11.73
N PRO A 140 12.79 5.34 12.23
CA PRO A 140 13.01 5.25 13.67
C PRO A 140 12.96 6.62 14.37
N GLY A 141 13.57 7.65 13.76
CA GLY A 141 13.53 9.02 14.29
C GLY A 141 12.13 9.64 14.19
N LEU A 142 11.44 9.40 13.08
CA LEU A 142 10.06 9.84 12.89
C LEU A 142 9.11 9.23 13.93
N PHE A 143 9.13 7.91 14.09
CA PHE A 143 8.22 7.18 14.98
C PHE A 143 8.61 7.26 16.46
N ALA A 144 9.85 7.64 16.77
CA ALA A 144 10.20 8.01 18.16
C ALA A 144 9.49 9.30 18.59
N ARG A 145 9.36 10.27 17.68
CA ARG A 145 8.73 11.58 17.94
C ARG A 145 7.21 11.58 17.70
N TYR A 146 6.73 10.80 16.74
CA TYR A 146 5.32 10.73 16.34
C TYR A 146 4.87 9.26 16.23
N LYS A 147 4.40 8.71 17.35
CA LYS A 147 4.03 7.29 17.49
C LYS A 147 2.64 6.98 16.95
N THR A 148 1.75 7.97 16.97
CA THR A 148 0.33 7.82 16.64
C THR A 148 -0.13 8.83 15.59
N ALA A 149 -1.27 8.56 14.97
CA ALA A 149 -1.91 9.51 14.06
C ALA A 149 -2.22 10.84 14.75
N HIS A 150 -2.67 10.81 16.02
CA HIS A 150 -2.93 12.00 16.83
C HIS A 150 -1.69 12.88 16.98
N GLU A 151 -0.53 12.30 17.29
CA GLU A 151 0.73 13.04 17.40
C GLU A 151 1.18 13.61 16.06
N LEU A 152 1.13 12.80 14.99
CA LEU A 152 1.60 13.24 13.66
C LEU A 152 0.65 14.26 13.01
N ALA A 153 -0.65 14.23 13.33
CA ALA A 153 -1.64 15.19 12.86
C ALA A 153 -1.37 16.62 13.37
N GLN A 154 -0.77 16.74 14.55
CA GLN A 154 -0.40 18.02 15.17
C GLN A 154 1.03 18.48 14.82
N ALA A 155 1.76 17.69 14.04
CA ALA A 155 3.14 18.03 13.69
C ALA A 155 3.20 19.28 12.80
N ASP A 156 4.21 20.11 13.05
CA ASP A 156 4.58 21.17 12.12
C ASP A 156 5.31 20.59 10.90
N GLN A 157 4.99 21.15 9.73
CA GLN A 157 5.55 20.71 8.45
C GLN A 157 7.07 20.72 8.45
N GLU A 158 7.70 21.77 9.00
CA GLU A 158 9.15 21.96 9.00
C GLU A 158 9.88 20.87 9.81
N SER A 159 9.37 20.49 10.98
CA SER A 159 9.92 19.40 11.79
C SER A 159 9.90 18.07 11.04
N ILE A 160 8.82 17.78 10.31
CA ILE A 160 8.75 16.56 9.49
C ILE A 160 9.72 16.65 8.30
N GLU A 161 9.77 17.78 7.61
CA GLU A 161 10.70 17.99 6.51
C GLU A 161 12.16 17.79 6.94
N ASN A 162 12.54 18.28 8.13
CA ASN A 162 13.88 18.11 8.69
C ASN A 162 14.23 16.63 8.96
N LEU A 163 13.25 15.81 9.37
CA LEU A 163 13.44 14.36 9.55
C LEU A 163 13.54 13.62 8.21
N LEU A 164 12.82 14.10 7.19
CA LEU A 164 12.73 13.45 5.88
C LEU A 164 13.74 13.99 4.85
N ASN A 165 14.56 15.00 5.19
CA ASN A 165 15.40 15.74 4.22
C ASN A 165 16.43 14.88 3.45
N ARG A 166 16.65 13.63 3.87
CA ARG A 166 17.53 12.65 3.21
C ARG A 166 16.86 11.85 2.09
N ILE A 167 15.55 11.98 1.91
CA ILE A 167 14.80 11.28 0.86
C ILE A 167 14.19 12.23 -0.17
N GLY A 168 14.00 11.73 -1.38
CA GLY A 168 13.38 12.49 -2.46
C GLY A 168 11.93 12.86 -2.15
N MET A 169 11.48 14.00 -2.69
CA MET A 169 10.10 14.50 -2.55
C MET A 169 9.66 14.73 -1.09
N PHE A 170 10.61 14.95 -0.17
CA PHE A 170 10.34 15.02 1.26
C PHE A 170 9.29 16.06 1.65
N ARG A 171 9.23 17.22 0.98
CA ARG A 171 8.20 18.26 1.25
C ARG A 171 6.78 17.77 0.99
N GLN A 172 6.58 17.13 -0.18
CA GLN A 172 5.28 16.57 -0.53
C GLN A 172 4.94 15.38 0.36
N LYS A 173 5.93 14.55 0.70
CA LYS A 173 5.76 13.42 1.62
C LYS A 173 5.38 13.88 3.03
N ALA A 174 6.06 14.89 3.57
CA ALA A 174 5.74 15.51 4.85
C ALA A 174 4.29 16.03 4.87
N LYS A 175 3.92 16.78 3.82
CA LYS A 175 2.55 17.29 3.66
C LYS A 175 1.53 16.16 3.63
N ASN A 176 1.80 15.10 2.87
CA ASN A 176 0.91 13.96 2.75
C ASN A 176 0.73 13.25 4.09
N ILE A 177 1.81 12.91 4.81
CA ILE A 177 1.68 12.14 6.06
C ILE A 177 1.03 12.93 7.19
N ILE A 178 1.20 14.26 7.23
CA ILE A 178 0.45 15.11 8.16
C ILE A 178 -1.04 15.12 7.79
N ALA A 179 -1.37 15.36 6.51
CA ALA A 179 -2.75 15.42 6.05
C ALA A 179 -3.47 14.06 6.21
N LEU A 180 -2.79 12.96 5.90
CA LEU A 180 -3.26 11.60 6.16
C LEU A 180 -3.55 11.41 7.65
N SER A 181 -2.66 11.85 8.54
CA SER A 181 -2.84 11.66 9.98
C SER A 181 -4.04 12.46 10.50
N LYS A 182 -4.25 13.68 9.98
CA LYS A 182 -5.44 14.49 10.28
C LYS A 182 -6.72 13.78 9.84
N MET A 183 -6.76 13.26 8.61
CA MET A 183 -7.94 12.52 8.13
C MET A 183 -8.22 11.25 8.92
N LEU A 184 -7.18 10.54 9.39
CA LEU A 184 -7.36 9.39 10.28
C LEU A 184 -7.99 9.81 11.60
N VAL A 185 -7.53 10.91 12.21
CA VAL A 185 -8.10 11.42 13.47
C VAL A 185 -9.54 11.90 13.28
N GLU A 186 -9.82 12.63 12.20
CA GLU A 186 -11.13 13.24 11.96
C GLU A 186 -12.21 12.21 11.58
N ASN A 187 -11.87 11.21 10.76
CA ASN A 187 -12.85 10.30 10.16
C ASN A 187 -12.77 8.86 10.67
N HIS A 188 -11.69 8.48 11.35
CA HIS A 188 -11.40 7.09 11.74
C HIS A 188 -10.85 6.98 13.17
N ASP A 189 -11.04 7.99 14.03
CA ASP A 189 -10.58 8.01 15.43
C ASP A 189 -9.08 7.74 15.62
N GLY A 190 -8.28 8.07 14.60
CA GLY A 190 -6.83 7.85 14.56
C GLY A 190 -6.40 6.43 14.19
N GLU A 191 -7.35 5.55 13.86
CA GLU A 191 -7.11 4.17 13.44
C GLU A 191 -7.00 4.03 11.92
N VAL A 192 -6.19 3.08 11.45
CA VAL A 192 -6.05 2.81 10.02
C VAL A 192 -7.27 2.03 9.53
N PRO A 193 -8.02 2.53 8.52
CA PRO A 193 -9.18 1.83 8.00
C PRO A 193 -8.79 0.50 7.33
N ARG A 194 -9.73 -0.44 7.32
CA ARG A 194 -9.51 -1.84 6.89
C ARG A 194 -10.17 -2.18 5.55
N THR A 195 -10.57 -1.16 4.80
CA THR A 195 -11.14 -1.34 3.46
C THR A 195 -10.31 -0.56 2.45
N LEU A 196 -10.24 -1.09 1.22
CA LEU A 196 -9.53 -0.40 0.14
C LEU A 196 -10.16 0.97 -0.15
N ASP A 197 -11.49 1.04 -0.20
CA ASP A 197 -12.23 2.26 -0.56
C ASP A 197 -11.95 3.41 0.40
N GLU A 198 -11.80 3.14 1.69
CA GLU A 198 -11.43 4.16 2.68
C GLU A 198 -9.95 4.53 2.59
N LEU A 199 -9.06 3.54 2.44
CA LEU A 199 -7.62 3.76 2.39
C LEU A 199 -7.22 4.65 1.21
N VAL A 200 -7.81 4.46 0.03
CA VAL A 200 -7.46 5.25 -1.18
C VAL A 200 -7.90 6.71 -1.11
N LEU A 201 -8.76 7.08 -0.15
CA LEU A 201 -9.11 8.48 0.11
C LEU A 201 -7.99 9.23 0.85
N LEU A 202 -7.07 8.50 1.50
CA LEU A 202 -5.99 9.11 2.27
C LEU A 202 -4.92 9.73 1.35
N PRO A 203 -4.41 10.94 1.66
CA PRO A 203 -3.37 11.60 0.88
C PRO A 203 -2.11 10.76 0.70
N GLY A 204 -1.72 10.54 -0.55
CA GLY A 204 -0.54 9.74 -0.90
C GLY A 204 -0.77 8.23 -0.91
N VAL A 205 -2.00 7.77 -0.67
CA VAL A 205 -2.38 6.36 -0.72
C VAL A 205 -3.13 6.08 -2.02
N GLY A 206 -2.51 5.31 -2.91
CA GLY A 206 -3.20 4.73 -4.07
C GLY A 206 -3.57 3.26 -3.82
N ARG A 207 -4.28 2.64 -4.77
CA ARG A 207 -4.69 1.22 -4.71
C ARG A 207 -3.55 0.28 -4.31
N LYS A 208 -2.36 0.47 -4.88
CA LYS A 208 -1.18 -0.34 -4.56
C LYS A 208 -0.77 -0.20 -3.10
N THR A 209 -0.68 1.03 -2.60
CA THR A 209 -0.33 1.33 -1.20
C THR A 209 -1.37 0.74 -0.25
N ALA A 210 -2.66 0.89 -0.58
CA ALA A 210 -3.75 0.32 0.20
C ALA A 210 -3.65 -1.21 0.28
N ASN A 211 -3.41 -1.90 -0.84
CA ASN A 211 -3.23 -3.36 -0.84
C ASN A 211 -2.03 -3.84 -0.03
N VAL A 212 -0.92 -3.08 0.00
CA VAL A 212 0.22 -3.40 0.89
C VAL A 212 -0.22 -3.34 2.35
N VAL A 213 -0.95 -2.29 2.75
CA VAL A 213 -1.41 -2.12 4.13
C VAL A 213 -2.42 -3.21 4.51
N LEU A 214 -3.40 -3.48 3.65
CA LEU A 214 -4.41 -4.51 3.86
C LEU A 214 -3.80 -5.92 3.98
N GLY A 215 -2.86 -6.26 3.08
CA GLY A 215 -2.16 -7.53 3.10
C GLY A 215 -1.30 -7.71 4.35
N VAL A 216 -0.37 -6.78 4.60
CA VAL A 216 0.65 -6.94 5.63
C VAL A 216 0.11 -6.69 7.04
N ALA A 217 -0.69 -5.63 7.25
CA ALA A 217 -1.16 -5.30 8.60
C ALA A 217 -2.41 -6.07 9.03
N PHE A 218 -3.26 -6.48 8.07
CA PHE A 218 -4.57 -7.05 8.37
C PHE A 218 -4.79 -8.44 7.78
N GLY A 219 -3.88 -8.98 6.97
CA GLY A 219 -4.02 -10.30 6.35
C GLY A 219 -5.19 -10.38 5.37
N ALA A 220 -5.64 -9.25 4.84
CA ALA A 220 -6.86 -9.14 4.04
C ALA A 220 -6.61 -8.41 2.70
N PRO A 221 -5.68 -8.89 1.84
CA PRO A 221 -5.39 -8.22 0.58
C PRO A 221 -6.61 -8.24 -0.35
N GLU A 222 -6.94 -7.11 -0.96
CA GLU A 222 -7.99 -7.02 -1.99
C GLU A 222 -7.43 -7.22 -3.42
N GLY A 223 -6.11 -7.34 -3.55
CA GLY A 223 -5.44 -7.64 -4.80
C GLY A 223 -3.95 -7.89 -4.63
N VAL A 224 -3.31 -8.35 -5.70
CA VAL A 224 -1.86 -8.62 -5.72
C VAL A 224 -1.12 -7.29 -5.91
N VAL A 225 -0.17 -6.99 -5.02
CA VAL A 225 0.66 -5.79 -5.13
C VAL A 225 1.66 -5.96 -6.27
N VAL A 226 1.47 -5.23 -7.37
CA VAL A 226 2.38 -5.27 -8.53
C VAL A 226 3.41 -4.14 -8.44
N ASP A 227 4.67 -4.50 -8.24
CA ASP A 227 5.81 -3.61 -8.39
C ASP A 227 6.67 -3.96 -9.61
N THR A 228 7.85 -3.37 -9.73
CA THR A 228 8.77 -3.63 -10.85
C THR A 228 9.36 -5.05 -10.83
N HIS A 229 9.43 -5.70 -9.67
CA HIS A 229 9.85 -7.09 -9.54
C HIS A 229 8.71 -8.03 -9.91
N VAL A 230 7.54 -7.86 -9.32
CA VAL A 230 6.33 -8.66 -9.59
C VAL A 230 5.96 -8.57 -11.05
N GLY A 231 5.88 -7.38 -11.64
CA GLY A 231 5.55 -7.21 -13.05
C GLY A 231 6.54 -7.94 -13.97
N ARG A 232 7.84 -7.67 -13.80
CA ARG A 232 8.90 -8.31 -14.59
C ARG A 232 8.87 -9.83 -14.49
N ILE A 233 8.74 -10.36 -13.28
CA ILE A 233 8.78 -11.80 -13.05
C ILE A 233 7.50 -12.47 -13.54
N SER A 234 6.34 -11.83 -13.36
CA SER A 234 5.07 -12.36 -13.87
C SER A 234 5.10 -12.52 -15.39
N THR A 235 5.67 -11.56 -16.12
CA THR A 235 5.88 -11.69 -17.57
C THR A 235 6.87 -12.82 -17.88
N ARG A 236 8.02 -12.90 -17.17
CA ARG A 236 9.04 -13.95 -17.40
C ARG A 236 8.54 -15.37 -17.10
N LEU A 237 7.74 -15.55 -16.06
CA LEU A 237 7.14 -16.84 -15.71
C LEU A 237 5.95 -17.19 -16.63
N GLY A 238 5.52 -16.26 -17.49
CA GLY A 238 4.37 -16.44 -18.36
C GLY A 238 3.04 -16.48 -17.59
N PHE A 239 2.96 -15.77 -16.46
CA PHE A 239 1.71 -15.57 -15.71
C PHE A 239 0.81 -14.52 -16.37
N THR A 240 1.43 -13.58 -17.07
CA THR A 240 0.75 -12.50 -17.78
C THR A 240 1.49 -12.19 -19.10
N ARG A 241 0.76 -11.64 -20.06
CA ARG A 241 1.32 -11.03 -21.28
C ARG A 241 1.30 -9.51 -21.25
N SER A 242 0.67 -8.92 -20.22
CA SER A 242 0.59 -7.48 -20.06
C SER A 242 1.86 -6.91 -19.45
N ASP A 243 2.14 -5.65 -19.76
CA ASP A 243 3.14 -4.81 -19.09
C ASP A 243 2.49 -3.75 -18.18
N LYS A 244 1.15 -3.74 -18.07
CA LYS A 244 0.40 -2.76 -17.28
C LYS A 244 0.06 -3.31 -15.90
N PRO A 245 0.46 -2.64 -14.80
CA PRO A 245 0.23 -3.15 -13.45
C PRO A 245 -1.22 -3.56 -13.12
N PRO A 246 -2.27 -2.82 -13.52
CA PRO A 246 -3.65 -3.23 -13.23
C PRO A 246 -4.06 -4.52 -13.93
N GLU A 247 -3.60 -4.74 -15.17
CA GLU A 247 -3.89 -5.98 -15.91
C GLU A 247 -3.12 -7.16 -15.32
N ILE A 248 -1.86 -6.94 -14.91
CA ILE A 248 -1.04 -7.95 -14.23
C ILE A 248 -1.66 -8.35 -12.88
N GLU A 249 -2.17 -7.39 -12.10
CA GLU A 249 -2.87 -7.66 -10.84
C GLU A 249 -4.05 -8.63 -11.08
N GLN A 250 -4.89 -8.36 -12.07
CA GLN A 250 -6.04 -9.21 -12.41
C GLN A 250 -5.62 -10.60 -12.89
N ASP A 251 -4.60 -10.70 -13.76
CA ASP A 251 -4.08 -11.98 -14.23
C ASP A 251 -3.57 -12.84 -13.06
N LEU A 252 -2.85 -12.24 -12.11
CA LEU A 252 -2.35 -12.96 -10.93
C LEU A 252 -3.50 -13.36 -9.99
N MET A 253 -4.49 -12.49 -9.77
CA MET A 253 -5.68 -12.82 -8.98
C MET A 253 -6.48 -13.98 -9.59
N ALA A 254 -6.50 -14.11 -10.91
CA ALA A 254 -7.16 -15.22 -11.60
C ALA A 254 -6.39 -16.56 -11.50
N LEU A 255 -5.07 -16.49 -11.30
CA LEU A 255 -4.17 -17.65 -11.21
C LEU A 255 -4.01 -18.20 -9.79
N PHE A 256 -4.04 -17.33 -8.77
CA PHE A 256 -3.73 -17.68 -7.38
C PHE A 256 -4.91 -17.39 -6.45
N PRO A 257 -5.14 -18.22 -5.42
CA PRO A 257 -6.22 -18.00 -4.46
C PRO A 257 -5.99 -16.73 -3.62
N PRO A 258 -7.06 -16.04 -3.16
CA PRO A 258 -6.95 -14.79 -2.40
C PRO A 258 -6.05 -14.86 -1.17
N SER A 259 -6.03 -16.00 -0.48
CA SER A 259 -5.19 -16.25 0.70
C SER A 259 -3.69 -16.16 0.42
N GLU A 260 -3.28 -16.21 -0.85
CA GLU A 260 -1.87 -16.20 -1.26
C GLU A 260 -1.42 -14.87 -1.86
N TRP A 261 -2.32 -13.90 -2.09
CA TRP A 261 -2.00 -12.70 -2.86
C TRP A 261 -0.90 -11.84 -2.25
N ASP A 262 -0.92 -11.65 -0.93
CA ASP A 262 0.10 -10.88 -0.21
C ASP A 262 1.47 -11.58 -0.25
N MET A 263 1.49 -12.85 0.16
CA MET A 263 2.73 -13.65 0.19
C MET A 263 3.29 -13.92 -1.21
N LEU A 264 2.44 -14.00 -2.23
CA LEU A 264 2.85 -14.06 -3.63
C LEU A 264 3.68 -12.83 -4.01
N SER A 265 3.20 -11.63 -3.70
CA SER A 265 3.95 -10.39 -3.95
C SER A 265 5.30 -10.40 -3.25
N HIS A 266 5.36 -10.73 -1.96
CA HIS A 266 6.62 -10.83 -1.22
C HIS A 266 7.59 -11.85 -1.81
N THR A 267 7.09 -13.05 -2.12
CA THR A 267 7.89 -14.14 -2.72
C THR A 267 8.49 -13.72 -4.05
N LEU A 268 7.70 -13.09 -4.92
CA LEU A 268 8.16 -12.62 -6.22
C LEU A 268 9.16 -11.46 -6.08
N ILE A 269 8.93 -10.52 -5.15
CA ILE A 269 9.88 -9.44 -4.86
C ILE A 269 11.23 -10.01 -4.42
N PHE A 270 11.25 -10.93 -3.46
CA PHE A 270 12.45 -11.59 -2.96
C PHE A 270 13.18 -12.35 -4.07
N HIS A 271 12.46 -13.16 -4.83
CA HIS A 271 13.02 -13.88 -5.97
C HIS A 271 13.63 -12.92 -6.99
N GLY A 272 12.97 -11.78 -7.26
CA GLY A 272 13.43 -10.77 -8.20
C GLY A 272 14.66 -10.01 -7.74
N ARG A 273 14.84 -9.84 -6.43
CA ARG A 273 16.02 -9.19 -5.84
C ARG A 273 17.22 -10.14 -5.81
N ARG A 274 16.99 -11.42 -5.47
CA ARG A 274 18.06 -12.40 -5.21
C ARG A 274 18.49 -13.20 -6.43
N ILE A 275 17.55 -13.64 -7.28
CA ILE A 275 17.81 -14.60 -8.37
C ILE A 275 17.46 -14.00 -9.73
N CYS A 276 16.19 -13.63 -9.92
CA CYS A 276 15.65 -13.16 -11.20
C CYS A 276 15.85 -11.65 -11.39
N ARG A 277 17.11 -11.21 -11.31
CA ARG A 277 17.53 -9.82 -11.49
C ARG A 277 17.13 -9.28 -12.87
N ALA A 278 16.96 -7.96 -12.97
CA ALA A 278 16.59 -7.33 -14.23
C ALA A 278 17.63 -7.59 -15.34
N ILE A 279 18.91 -7.56 -14.99
CA ILE A 279 20.05 -7.84 -15.86
C ILE A 279 20.73 -9.12 -15.35
N ARG A 280 21.09 -10.04 -16.27
CA ARG A 280 21.79 -11.30 -15.96
C ARG A 280 21.13 -12.08 -14.79
N PRO A 281 19.87 -12.54 -14.97
CA PRO A 281 19.21 -13.40 -13.98
C PRO A 281 20.00 -14.71 -13.80
N ALA A 282 20.06 -15.22 -12.57
CA ALA A 282 20.77 -16.45 -12.24
C ALA A 282 19.93 -17.69 -12.58
N CYS A 283 19.63 -17.91 -13.86
CA CYS A 283 18.75 -19.00 -14.31
C CYS A 283 19.32 -20.39 -13.97
N SER A 284 20.64 -20.57 -13.99
CA SER A 284 21.31 -21.83 -13.66
C SER A 284 21.06 -22.29 -12.23
N THR A 285 20.81 -21.37 -11.30
CA THR A 285 20.53 -21.67 -9.89
C THR A 285 19.06 -21.41 -9.51
N CYS A 286 18.21 -21.14 -10.51
CA CYS A 286 16.80 -20.83 -10.27
C CYS A 286 15.99 -22.12 -10.02
N PRO A 287 15.23 -22.21 -8.91
CA PRO A 287 14.50 -23.43 -8.50
C PRO A 287 13.32 -23.79 -9.43
N VAL A 288 12.98 -22.90 -10.35
CA VAL A 288 11.86 -23.05 -11.29
C VAL A 288 12.31 -22.93 -12.75
N SER A 289 13.62 -23.06 -13.01
CA SER A 289 14.18 -22.92 -14.36
C SER A 289 13.60 -23.95 -15.36
N ASP A 290 13.32 -25.16 -14.90
CA ASP A 290 12.64 -26.24 -15.66
C ASP A 290 11.17 -25.94 -15.99
N LEU A 291 10.50 -25.10 -15.20
CA LEU A 291 9.10 -24.70 -15.40
C LEU A 291 8.94 -23.32 -16.03
N CYS A 292 10.04 -22.55 -16.13
CA CYS A 292 10.05 -21.17 -16.56
C CYS A 292 10.20 -21.08 -18.08
N PRO A 293 9.21 -20.54 -18.81
CA PRO A 293 9.28 -20.42 -20.26
C PRO A 293 10.37 -19.45 -20.71
N SER A 294 10.85 -18.56 -19.82
CA SER A 294 11.90 -17.57 -20.10
C SER A 294 13.30 -17.99 -19.63
N ALA A 295 13.49 -19.22 -19.12
CA ALA A 295 14.78 -19.63 -18.57
C ALA A 295 15.91 -19.45 -19.59
N PHE A 296 17.04 -18.88 -19.16
CA PHE A 296 18.23 -18.59 -19.97
C PHE A 296 18.05 -17.53 -21.09
N HIS A 297 16.88 -16.92 -21.24
CA HIS A 297 16.64 -15.80 -22.18
C HIS A 297 15.77 -14.68 -21.59
N ALA A 298 15.53 -14.72 -20.27
CA ALA A 298 14.68 -13.80 -19.52
C ALA A 298 15.09 -12.32 -19.61
N GLU A 299 16.34 -12.01 -19.97
CA GLU A 299 16.80 -10.63 -20.17
C GLU A 299 16.15 -9.94 -21.38
N HIS A 300 15.60 -10.71 -22.31
CA HIS A 300 14.89 -10.21 -23.50
C HIS A 300 13.37 -10.17 -23.31
N VAL A 301 12.84 -10.66 -22.19
CA VAL A 301 11.40 -10.77 -21.94
C VAL A 301 10.90 -9.58 -21.14
N GLY A 302 9.86 -8.90 -21.65
CA GLY A 302 9.19 -7.79 -20.97
C GLY A 302 9.98 -6.48 -20.93
N ARG A 303 11.14 -6.38 -21.59
CA ARG A 303 11.84 -5.11 -21.77
C ARG A 303 11.25 -4.35 -22.95
N LYS A 304 10.85 -3.10 -22.70
CA LYS A 304 10.60 -2.15 -23.77
C LYS A 304 11.93 -1.97 -24.54
N PRO A 305 11.94 -2.04 -25.89
CA PRO A 305 13.17 -1.82 -26.65
C PRO A 305 13.78 -0.46 -26.25
N PRO A 306 15.12 -0.34 -26.21
CA PRO A 306 15.76 0.94 -25.91
C PRO A 306 15.20 2.00 -26.86
N ARG A 307 14.83 3.16 -26.32
CA ARG A 307 14.39 4.28 -27.16
C ARG A 307 15.51 4.56 -28.15
N ALA A 308 15.21 4.54 -29.45
CA ALA A 308 16.16 4.93 -30.47
C ALA A 308 16.70 6.32 -30.09
N ARG A 309 18.03 6.46 -30.01
CA ARG A 309 18.66 7.77 -29.89
C ARG A 309 18.48 8.45 -31.25
N GLY A 310 17.45 9.28 -31.34
CA GLY A 310 17.26 10.23 -32.44
C GLY A 310 18.10 11.46 -32.25
#